data_AF-A0A944SHB7-F1
#
_entry.id   AF-A0A944SHB7-F1
#
_cell.length_a   1.000
_cell.length_b   1.000
_cell.length_c   1.000
_cell.angle_alpha   90.00
_cell.angle_beta   90.00
_cell.angle_gamma   90.00
#
_symmetry.space_group_name_H-M   'P 1'
#
loop_
_entity.id
_entity.type
_entity.pdbx_description
1 polymer ?
#
loop_
_entity_poly.entity_id
_entity_poly.type
_entity_poly.pdbx_seq_one_letter_code
_entity_poly.pdbx_strand_id
1 'polypeptide(L)'
;MRNPFRYFKTSPDIIRLAVMMYVRFPLPLRQVEDILYERGIDISYETVRALRNRFGPIFAAEIRKKRVAAHRNWTQWRWLLDEVFVRINGETYYLWRAVDHEGEVLKAFVTKKRDRKAALRFLRKAMKILGNEFRQETGRWLNNCFNPTHHGFPLFPDNA
;
A
#
# COMPACT_ATOMS: atom_id res chain seq x y z
N MET A 1 7.42 22.65 -4.67
CA MET A 1 7.67 21.61 -3.64
C MET A 1 9.05 21.84 -3.04
N ARG A 2 9.18 21.93 -1.71
CA ARG A 2 10.49 21.96 -1.03
C ARG A 2 11.21 20.63 -1.31
N ASN A 3 12.49 20.65 -1.70
CA ASN A 3 13.25 19.42 -1.97
C ASN A 3 13.26 18.53 -0.71
N PRO A 4 12.66 17.32 -0.74
CA PRO A 4 12.53 16.47 0.44
C PRO A 4 13.86 15.83 0.86
N PHE A 5 14.85 15.84 -0.03
CA PHE A 5 16.22 15.38 0.21
C PHE A 5 17.14 16.50 0.71
N ARG A 6 16.62 17.72 0.93
CA ARG A 6 17.41 18.80 1.50
C ARG A 6 17.96 18.34 2.86
N TYR A 7 19.24 18.62 3.11
CA TYR A 7 20.01 18.27 4.31
C TYR A 7 20.57 16.83 4.39
N PHE A 8 20.42 16.00 3.35
CA PHE A 8 21.09 14.70 3.30
C PHE A 8 22.46 14.81 2.62
N LYS A 9 23.47 14.17 3.21
CA LYS A 9 24.79 13.99 2.62
C LYS A 9 24.80 12.88 1.56
N THR A 10 23.87 11.93 1.68
CA THR A 10 23.67 10.84 0.73
C THR A 10 22.96 11.35 -0.53
N SER A 11 23.39 10.87 -1.71
CA SER A 11 22.75 11.21 -2.98
C SER A 11 21.24 10.86 -2.96
N PRO A 12 20.35 11.73 -3.48
CA PRO A 12 18.93 11.43 -3.63
C PRO A 12 18.63 10.12 -4.36
N ASP A 13 19.49 9.72 -5.30
CA ASP A 13 19.32 8.49 -6.08
C ASP A 13 19.58 7.24 -5.24
N ILE A 14 20.55 7.31 -4.33
CA ILE A 14 20.83 6.23 -3.38
C ILE A 14 19.69 6.12 -2.35
N ILE A 15 19.19 7.25 -1.86
CA ILE A 15 18.02 7.28 -0.96
C ILE A 15 16.80 6.67 -1.66
N ARG A 16 16.58 7.05 -2.92
CA ARG A 16 15.51 6.47 -3.76
C ARG A 16 15.69 4.97 -3.92
N LEU A 17 16.89 4.52 -4.29
CA LEU A 17 17.19 3.11 -4.49
C LEU A 17 16.91 2.31 -3.20
N ALA A 18 17.48 2.72 -2.08
CA ALA A 18 17.33 2.05 -0.78
C ALA A 18 15.85 1.93 -0.37
N VAL A 19 15.08 3.01 -0.50
CA VAL A 19 13.66 3.01 -0.10
C VAL A 19 12.81 2.25 -1.11
N MET A 20 13.11 2.33 -2.41
CA MET A 20 12.41 1.58 -3.46
C MET A 20 12.64 0.08 -3.34
N MET A 21 13.85 -0.34 -2.96
CA MET A 21 14.18 -1.74 -2.70
C MET A 21 13.37 -2.34 -1.57
N TYR A 22 12.86 -1.53 -0.63
CA TYR A 22 11.95 -1.97 0.44
C TYR A 22 10.46 -1.84 0.07
N VAL A 23 10.10 -0.77 -0.64
CA VAL A 23 8.69 -0.48 -0.99
C VAL A 23 8.20 -1.36 -2.13
N ARG A 24 9.06 -1.68 -3.10
CA ARG A 24 8.70 -2.46 -4.30
C ARG A 24 9.01 -3.94 -4.15
N PHE A 25 10.08 -4.27 -3.44
CA PHE A 25 10.45 -5.65 -3.10
C PHE A 25 10.42 -5.73 -1.58
N PRO A 26 9.73 -6.70 -0.95
CA PRO A 26 9.64 -6.77 0.51
C PRO A 26 10.93 -7.28 1.14
N LEU A 27 12.07 -6.66 0.82
CA LEU A 27 13.39 -7.06 1.31
C LEU A 27 13.56 -6.65 2.78
N PRO A 28 14.15 -7.52 3.63
CA PRO A 28 14.56 -7.13 4.96
C PRO A 28 15.63 -6.03 4.89
N LEU A 29 15.59 -5.12 5.86
CA LEU A 29 16.47 -3.94 5.87
C LEU A 29 17.97 -4.29 5.88
N ARG A 30 18.36 -5.43 6.48
CA ARG A 30 19.75 -5.94 6.45
C ARG A 30 20.17 -6.34 5.03
N GLN A 31 19.28 -7.01 4.30
CA GLN A 31 19.56 -7.37 2.91
C GLN A 31 19.67 -6.15 2.00
N VAL A 32 18.95 -5.06 2.32
CA VAL A 32 19.12 -3.79 1.60
C VAL A 32 20.50 -3.17 1.86
N GLU A 33 20.99 -3.24 3.10
CA GLU A 33 22.35 -2.84 3.48
C GLU A 33 23.40 -3.68 2.72
N ASP A 34 23.27 -5.01 2.73
CA ASP A 34 24.20 -5.91 2.03
C ASP A 34 24.29 -5.61 0.52
N ILE A 35 23.14 -5.44 -0.16
CA ILE A 35 23.11 -5.15 -1.60
C ILE A 35 23.68 -3.77 -1.92
N LEU A 36 23.49 -2.78 -1.03
CA LEU A 36 24.10 -1.46 -1.20
C LEU A 36 25.61 -1.53 -0.98
N TYR A 37 26.06 -2.32 -0.02
CA TYR A 37 27.48 -2.56 0.23
C TYR A 37 28.17 -3.22 -0.96
N GLU A 38 27.57 -4.25 -1.56
CA GLU A 38 28.06 -4.88 -2.80
C GLU A 38 28.22 -3.89 -3.97
N ARG A 39 27.45 -2.81 -3.97
CA ARG A 39 27.51 -1.72 -4.96
C ARG A 39 28.52 -0.62 -4.59
N GLY A 40 29.32 -0.82 -3.54
CA GLY A 40 30.30 0.13 -3.04
C GLY A 40 29.69 1.28 -2.23
N ILE A 41 28.46 1.12 -1.75
CA ILE A 41 27.74 2.13 -0.96
C ILE A 41 27.68 1.67 0.50
N ASP A 42 28.54 2.25 1.34
CA ASP A 42 28.56 1.98 2.77
C ASP A 42 27.43 2.75 3.50
N ILE A 43 26.36 2.04 3.88
CA ILE A 43 25.19 2.58 4.58
C ILE A 43 24.77 1.57 5.65
N SER A 44 24.66 2.02 6.89
CA SER A 44 24.20 1.17 7.98
C SER A 44 22.71 0.85 7.92
N TYR A 45 22.33 -0.31 8.46
CA TYR A 45 20.94 -0.71 8.73
C TYR A 45 20.07 0.42 9.31
N GLU A 46 20.56 1.16 10.31
CA GLU A 46 19.84 2.23 10.99
C GLU A 46 19.53 3.39 10.03
N THR A 47 20.45 3.65 9.11
CA THR A 47 20.29 4.67 8.09
C THR A 47 19.20 4.25 7.09
N VAL A 48 19.22 3.00 6.62
CA VAL A 48 18.14 2.46 5.77
C VAL A 48 16.79 2.54 6.49
N ARG A 49 16.75 2.18 7.78
CA ARG A 49 15.55 2.26 8.61
C ARG A 49 15.02 3.71 8.73
N ALA A 50 15.91 4.68 8.96
CA ALA A 50 15.55 6.09 9.05
C ALA A 50 15.02 6.63 7.71
N LEU A 51 15.68 6.29 6.61
CA LEU A 51 15.24 6.66 5.25
C LEU A 51 13.88 6.04 4.93
N ARG A 52 13.67 4.77 5.25
CA ARG A 52 12.39 4.06 5.08
C ARG A 52 11.27 4.72 5.87
N ASN A 53 11.48 5.03 7.14
CA ASN A 53 10.45 5.67 7.97
C ASN A 53 10.09 7.08 7.48
N ARG A 54 11.08 7.83 6.98
CA ARG A 54 10.88 9.22 6.52
C ARG A 54 10.29 9.30 5.12
N PHE A 55 10.80 8.51 4.18
CA PHE A 55 10.46 8.62 2.77
C PHE A 55 9.53 7.52 2.26
N GLY A 56 9.46 6.37 2.94
CA GLY A 56 8.59 5.26 2.56
C GLY A 56 7.13 5.67 2.30
N PRO A 57 6.49 6.45 3.20
CA PRO A 57 5.13 6.93 2.97
C PRO A 57 4.98 7.81 1.71
N ILE A 58 5.99 8.64 1.41
CA ILE A 58 6.00 9.54 0.27
C ILE A 58 6.10 8.74 -1.04
N PHE A 59 7.08 7.84 -1.13
CA PHE A 59 7.27 6.98 -2.30
C PHE A 59 6.09 6.03 -2.51
N ALA A 60 5.58 5.40 -1.44
CA ALA A 60 4.40 4.55 -1.54
C ALA A 60 3.17 5.33 -2.03
N ALA A 61 2.98 6.58 -1.59
CA ALA A 61 1.90 7.44 -2.09
C ALA A 61 2.10 7.81 -3.56
N GLU A 62 3.32 8.12 -3.99
CA GLU A 62 3.63 8.46 -5.38
C GLU A 62 3.43 7.26 -6.33
N ILE A 63 3.89 6.07 -5.94
CA ILE A 63 3.69 4.82 -6.70
C ILE A 63 2.20 4.53 -6.84
N ARG A 64 1.45 4.57 -5.73
CA ARG A 64 -0.02 4.37 -5.75
C ARG A 64 -0.70 5.39 -6.67
N LYS A 65 -0.30 6.66 -6.62
CA LYS A 65 -0.88 7.71 -7.47
C LYS A 65 -0.59 7.45 -8.95
N LYS A 66 0.65 7.10 -9.31
CA LYS A 66 1.03 6.77 -10.70
C LYS A 66 0.26 5.55 -11.21
N ARG A 67 0.12 4.52 -10.38
CA ARG A 67 -0.64 3.30 -10.71
C ARG A 67 -2.12 3.59 -10.92
N VAL A 68 -2.79 4.28 -9.99
CA VAL A 68 -4.20 4.69 -10.13
C VAL A 68 -4.41 5.55 -11.38
N ALA A 69 -3.49 6.46 -11.69
CA ALA A 69 -3.57 7.27 -12.90
C ALA A 69 -3.42 6.42 -14.18
N ALA A 70 -2.50 5.46 -14.18
CA ALA A 70 -2.31 4.54 -15.31
C ALA A 70 -3.56 3.68 -15.55
N HIS A 71 -4.12 3.07 -14.50
CA HIS A 71 -5.33 2.26 -14.67
C HIS A 71 -6.57 3.09 -14.99
N ARG A 72 -6.68 4.34 -14.55
CA ARG A 72 -7.80 5.22 -14.92
C ARG A 72 -7.86 5.49 -16.44
N ASN A 73 -6.72 5.42 -17.12
CA ASN A 73 -6.65 5.58 -18.57
C ASN A 73 -7.01 4.29 -19.32
N TRP A 74 -7.22 3.16 -18.63
CA TRP A 74 -7.75 1.94 -19.23
C TRP A 74 -9.28 2.02 -19.35
N THR A 75 -9.78 1.64 -20.53
CA THR A 75 -11.21 1.61 -20.86
C THR A 75 -12.01 0.62 -20.01
N GLN A 76 -11.34 -0.32 -19.33
CA GLN A 76 -11.96 -1.33 -18.47
C GLN A 76 -11.62 -1.16 -16.97
N TRP A 77 -11.22 0.04 -16.54
CA TRP A 77 -10.97 0.28 -15.12
C TRP A 77 -12.19 -0.10 -14.26
N ARG A 78 -12.00 -1.07 -13.37
CA ARG A 78 -13.00 -1.54 -12.41
C ARG A 78 -12.34 -1.71 -11.05
N TRP A 79 -13.05 -1.30 -10.01
CA TRP A 79 -12.67 -1.54 -8.63
C TRP A 79 -13.90 -1.99 -7.86
N LEU A 80 -13.69 -2.89 -6.89
CA LEU A 80 -14.72 -3.49 -6.06
C LEU A 80 -14.61 -2.95 -4.64
N LEU A 81 -15.73 -2.90 -3.95
CA LEU A 81 -15.79 -2.66 -2.51
C LEU A 81 -15.93 -4.00 -1.78
N ASP A 82 -15.05 -4.24 -0.83
CA ASP A 82 -15.02 -5.43 0.01
C ASP A 82 -15.15 -5.06 1.50
N GLU A 83 -15.86 -5.88 2.27
CA GLU A 83 -16.10 -5.71 3.72
C GLU A 83 -15.56 -6.95 4.46
N VAL A 84 -14.42 -6.81 5.14
CA VAL A 84 -13.71 -7.90 5.80
C VAL A 84 -13.65 -7.68 7.30
N PHE A 85 -13.65 -8.74 8.10
CA PHE A 85 -13.41 -8.64 9.55
C PHE A 85 -11.94 -8.87 9.87
N VAL A 86 -11.35 -8.00 10.68
CA VAL A 86 -9.95 -8.10 11.12
C VAL A 86 -9.86 -8.03 12.63
N ARG A 87 -8.99 -8.85 13.24
CA ARG A 87 -8.81 -8.90 14.70
C ARG A 87 -7.52 -8.16 15.10
N ILE A 88 -7.65 -7.01 15.75
CA ILE A 88 -6.53 -6.15 16.17
C ILE A 88 -6.51 -6.13 17.70
N ASN A 89 -5.40 -6.55 18.31
CA ASN A 89 -5.23 -6.63 19.77
C ASN A 89 -6.38 -7.39 20.49
N GLY A 90 -6.89 -8.46 19.88
CA GLY A 90 -7.97 -9.28 20.45
C GLY A 90 -9.39 -8.76 20.21
N GLU A 91 -9.56 -7.53 19.71
CA GLU A 91 -10.86 -6.97 19.34
C GLU A 91 -11.13 -7.13 17.83
N THR A 92 -12.37 -7.40 17.44
CA THR A 92 -12.78 -7.50 16.03
C THR A 92 -13.20 -6.14 15.48
N TYR A 93 -12.68 -5.80 14.31
CA TYR A 93 -12.97 -4.58 13.57
C TYR A 93 -13.48 -4.91 12.16
N TYR A 94 -14.24 -3.97 11.59
CA TYR A 94 -14.69 -3.99 10.21
C TYR A 94 -13.70 -3.24 9.34
N LEU A 95 -13.22 -3.87 8.28
CA LEU A 95 -12.29 -3.32 7.31
C LEU A 95 -12.99 -3.20 5.95
N TRP A 96 -13.19 -1.97 5.51
CA TRP A 96 -13.68 -1.63 4.18
C TRP A 96 -12.48 -1.47 3.24
N ARG A 97 -12.46 -2.21 2.13
CA ARG A 97 -11.39 -2.14 1.13
C ARG A 97 -11.95 -1.81 -0.24
N ALA A 98 -11.30 -0.89 -0.95
CA ALA A 98 -11.46 -0.72 -2.38
C ALA A 98 -10.31 -1.49 -3.04
N VAL A 99 -10.65 -2.46 -3.87
CA VAL A 99 -9.70 -3.38 -4.52
C VAL A 99 -9.85 -3.25 -6.03
N ASP A 100 -8.75 -3.26 -6.79
CA ASP A 100 -8.84 -3.31 -8.25
C ASP A 100 -9.09 -4.75 -8.76
N HIS A 101 -9.19 -4.88 -10.08
CA HIS A 101 -9.34 -6.17 -10.77
C HIS A 101 -8.13 -7.11 -10.64
N GLU A 102 -6.95 -6.60 -10.25
CA GLU A 102 -5.74 -7.39 -10.00
C GLU A 102 -5.66 -7.87 -8.53
N GLY A 103 -6.62 -7.48 -7.68
CA GLY A 103 -6.65 -7.85 -6.26
C GLY A 103 -5.87 -6.90 -5.35
N GLU A 104 -5.35 -5.78 -5.87
CA GLU A 104 -4.57 -4.82 -5.09
C GLU A 104 -5.49 -3.86 -4.32
N VAL A 105 -5.18 -3.66 -3.03
CA VAL A 105 -5.96 -2.76 -2.17
C VAL A 105 -5.60 -1.31 -2.45
N LEU A 106 -6.46 -0.63 -3.21
CA LEU A 106 -6.35 0.79 -3.53
C LEU A 106 -6.61 1.68 -2.32
N LYS A 107 -7.53 1.26 -1.44
CA LYS A 107 -7.86 2.00 -0.22
C LYS A 107 -8.44 1.09 0.83
N ALA A 108 -8.08 1.35 2.08
CA ALA A 108 -8.57 0.61 3.24
C ALA A 108 -9.08 1.58 4.31
N PHE A 109 -10.12 1.19 5.03
CA PHE A 109 -10.65 1.95 6.16
C PHE A 109 -11.23 1.03 7.23
N VAL A 110 -10.79 1.19 8.47
CA VAL A 110 -11.14 0.31 9.59
C VAL A 110 -12.10 1.03 10.53
N THR A 111 -13.14 0.34 10.99
CA THR A 111 -14.11 0.82 11.97
C THR A 111 -14.39 -0.25 13.02
N LYS A 112 -14.48 0.14 14.30
CA LYS A 112 -14.80 -0.81 15.40
C LYS A 112 -16.21 -1.38 15.28
N LYS A 113 -17.15 -0.60 14.74
CA LYS A 113 -18.53 -1.01 14.48
C LYS A 113 -18.88 -0.83 13.02
N ARG A 114 -19.90 -1.55 12.54
CA ARG A 114 -20.46 -1.36 11.21
C ARG A 114 -21.27 -0.05 11.16
N ASP A 115 -20.62 1.03 10.74
CA ASP A 115 -21.25 2.36 10.64
C ASP A 115 -21.50 2.76 9.18
N ARG A 116 -22.78 2.95 8.83
CA ARG A 116 -23.22 3.43 7.51
C ARG A 116 -22.63 4.80 7.16
N LYS A 117 -22.52 5.72 8.13
CA LYS A 117 -21.97 7.06 7.89
C LYS A 117 -20.49 6.97 7.54
N ALA A 118 -19.75 6.12 8.23
CA ALA A 118 -18.34 5.89 7.97
C ALA A 118 -18.10 5.22 6.61
N ALA A 119 -18.90 4.22 6.25
CA ALA A 119 -18.87 3.58 4.94
C ALA A 119 -19.19 4.58 3.81
N LEU A 120 -20.19 5.44 3.98
CA LEU A 120 -20.53 6.46 3.00
C LEU A 120 -19.40 7.49 2.82
N ARG A 121 -18.74 7.91 3.91
CA ARG A 121 -17.56 8.78 3.84
C ARG A 121 -16.41 8.09 3.09
N PHE A 122 -16.19 6.81 3.33
CA PHE A 122 -15.18 6.02 2.61
C PHE A 122 -15.48 5.98 1.12
N LEU A 123 -16.71 5.62 0.74
CA LEU A 123 -17.15 5.53 -0.66
C LEU A 123 -16.98 6.85 -1.40
N ARG A 124 -17.46 7.96 -0.83
CA ARG A 124 -17.26 9.30 -1.42
C ARG A 124 -15.78 9.63 -1.64
N LYS A 125 -14.93 9.29 -0.67
CA LYS A 125 -13.48 9.51 -0.74
C LYS A 125 -12.77 8.53 -1.67
N ALA A 126 -13.34 7.35 -1.94
CA ALA A 126 -12.83 6.38 -2.90
C ALA A 126 -13.18 6.82 -4.31
N MET A 127 -14.46 7.13 -4.58
CA MET A 127 -14.94 7.61 -5.89
C MET A 127 -14.22 8.88 -6.35
N LYS A 128 -14.00 9.85 -5.45
CA LYS A 128 -13.26 11.09 -5.79
C LYS A 128 -11.83 10.82 -6.28
N ILE A 129 -11.19 9.75 -5.81
CA ILE A 129 -9.78 9.45 -6.09
C ILE A 129 -9.63 8.43 -7.22
N LEU A 130 -10.42 7.37 -7.18
CA LEU A 130 -10.34 6.23 -8.08
C LEU A 130 -11.16 6.42 -9.36
N GLY A 131 -12.14 7.33 -9.35
CA GLY A 131 -13.09 7.49 -10.44
C GLY A 131 -14.03 6.28 -10.58
N ASN A 132 -14.78 6.25 -11.69
CA ASN A 132 -15.79 5.26 -12.07
C ASN A 132 -17.22 5.58 -11.59
N GLU A 133 -17.96 6.35 -12.40
CA GLU A 133 -19.34 6.76 -12.14
C GLU A 133 -20.36 5.93 -12.93
N PHE A 134 -19.94 5.30 -14.03
CA PHE A 134 -20.86 4.84 -15.08
C PHE A 134 -21.33 3.38 -14.99
N ARG A 135 -20.72 2.52 -14.17
CA ARG A 135 -21.13 1.12 -14.08
C ARG A 135 -20.89 0.55 -12.67
N GLN A 136 -21.96 0.35 -11.93
CA GLN A 136 -21.94 -0.30 -10.61
C GLN A 136 -22.56 -1.69 -10.77
N GLU A 137 -21.77 -2.73 -10.55
CA GLU A 137 -22.25 -4.12 -10.50
C GLU A 137 -22.10 -4.60 -9.06
N THR A 138 -23.21 -5.02 -8.44
CA THR A 138 -23.21 -5.53 -7.07
C THR A 138 -23.19 -7.06 -7.12
N GLY A 139 -22.13 -7.67 -6.56
CA GLY A 139 -21.97 -9.12 -6.45
C GLY A 139 -21.39 -9.46 -5.08
N ARG A 140 -21.71 -10.66 -4.56
CA ARG A 140 -21.26 -11.11 -3.24
C ARG A 140 -20.11 -12.10 -3.42
N TRP A 141 -18.91 -11.72 -3.01
CA TRP A 141 -17.80 -12.69 -2.90
C TRP A 141 -17.91 -13.42 -1.57
N LEU A 142 -17.86 -14.76 -1.61
CA LEU A 142 -17.81 -15.62 -0.44
C LEU A 142 -16.35 -15.77 -0.03
N ASN A 143 -15.93 -15.12 1.08
CA ASN A 143 -14.89 -15.51 2.06
C ASN A 143 -14.27 -14.27 2.75
N ASN A 144 -14.84 -13.81 3.88
CA ASN A 144 -14.53 -12.49 4.48
C ASN A 144 -13.79 -12.51 5.83
N CYS A 145 -12.99 -13.54 6.11
CA CYS A 145 -12.20 -13.63 7.35
C CYS A 145 -10.71 -13.39 7.05
N PHE A 146 -10.14 -12.25 7.47
CA PHE A 146 -8.69 -12.00 7.41
C PHE A 146 -8.11 -11.94 8.82
N ASN A 147 -7.27 -12.91 9.19
CA ASN A 147 -6.61 -12.98 10.51
C ASN A 147 -5.27 -12.22 10.48
N PRO A 148 -5.10 -11.12 11.24
CA PRO A 148 -3.87 -10.31 11.17
C PRO A 148 -2.69 -10.85 12.00
N THR A 149 -2.84 -11.98 12.67
CA THR A 149 -1.88 -12.49 13.65
C THR A 149 -0.65 -13.20 13.05
N HIS A 150 -0.56 -13.32 11.73
CA HIS A 150 0.66 -13.78 11.08
C HIS A 150 1.51 -12.59 10.63
N HIS A 151 2.69 -12.45 11.23
CA HIS A 151 3.77 -11.66 10.66
C HIS A 151 4.07 -12.16 9.24
N GLY A 152 3.60 -11.44 8.23
CA GLY A 152 3.84 -11.76 6.83
C GLY A 152 3.23 -10.72 5.92
N PHE A 153 4.09 -10.02 5.16
CA PHE A 153 3.71 -9.36 3.93
C PHE A 153 2.82 -10.30 3.08
N PRO A 154 1.86 -9.79 2.29
CA PRO A 154 1.10 -10.66 1.40
C PRO A 154 2.05 -11.16 0.31
N LEU A 155 2.47 -12.43 0.44
CA LEU A 155 3.04 -13.20 -0.64
C LEU A 155 1.92 -13.48 -1.64
N PHE A 156 2.21 -13.19 -2.91
CA PHE A 156 1.45 -13.68 -4.05
C PHE A 156 1.30 -15.21 -3.95
N PRO A 157 0.15 -15.79 -4.34
CA PRO A 157 0.01 -17.23 -4.35
C PRO A 157 0.83 -17.81 -5.50
N ASP A 158 1.94 -18.44 -5.14
CA ASP A 158 2.51 -19.52 -5.94
C ASP A 158 1.55 -20.73 -5.83
N ASN A 159 0.95 -21.11 -6.96
CA ASN A 159 1.21 -22.39 -7.63
C ASN A 159 0.01 -22.95 -8.40
N ALA A 160 0.38 -23.59 -9.52
CA ALA A 160 -0.31 -24.69 -10.16
C ALA A 160 -0.58 -25.86 -9.20
#